data_AF-A0A6B0GPR6-F1
#
_entry.id   AF-A0A6B0GPR6-F1
#
_cell.length_a   1.000
_cell.length_b   1.000
_cell.length_c   1.000
_cell.angle_alpha   90.00
_cell.angle_beta   90.00
_cell.angle_gamma   90.00
#
_symmetry.space_group_name_H-M   'P 1'
#
loop_
_entity.id
_entity.type
_entity.pdbx_description
1 polymer ?
#
loop_
_entity_poly.entity_id
_entity_poly.type
_entity_poly.pdbx_seq_one_letter_code
_entity_poly.pdbx_strand_id
1 'polypeptide(L)' 'MDKRTLAKNLALVGLGFVAVLHTALSFYFDTNLAIVGAAILIVVFVGLLVVNL' A
#
# COMPACT_ATOMS: atom_id res chain seq x y z
N MET A 1 -21.59 -1.81 -4.77
CA MET A 1 -20.41 -2.00 -3.88
C MET A 1 -20.82 -1.57 -2.49
N ASP A 2 -20.80 -2.47 -1.51
CA ASP A 2 -21.23 -2.14 -0.15
C ASP A 2 -20.34 -1.08 0.47
N LYS A 3 -20.90 -0.26 1.36
CA LYS A 3 -20.17 0.77 2.12
C LYS A 3 -18.93 0.20 2.81
N ARG A 4 -19.01 -1.07 3.22
CA ARG A 4 -17.93 -1.82 3.84
C ARG A 4 -16.77 -2.12 2.87
N THR A 5 -17.09 -2.48 1.62
CA THR A 5 -16.10 -2.71 0.55
C THR A 5 -15.46 -1.39 0.10
N LEU A 6 -16.24 -0.30 0.01
CA LEU A 6 -15.73 1.03 -0.28
C LEU A 6 -14.73 1.51 0.78
N ALA A 7 -15.06 1.34 2.06
CA ALA A 7 -14.15 1.70 3.16
C ALA A 7 -12.85 0.89 3.14
N LYS A 8 -12.91 -0.42 2.84
CA LYS A 8 -11.72 -1.27 2.70
C LYS A 8 -10.84 -0.83 1.53
N ASN A 9 -11.42 -0.56 0.37
CA ASN A 9 -10.68 -0.06 -0.80
C ASN A 9 -10.03 1.29 -0.50
N LEU A 10 -10.74 2.20 0.18
CA LEU A 10 -10.20 3.50 0.56
C LEU A 10 -9.01 3.36 1.54
N ALA A 11 -9.14 2.50 2.54
CA ALA A 11 -8.05 2.23 3.49
C ALA A 11 -6.83 1.60 2.82
N LEU A 12 -7.05 0.63 1.92
CA LEU A 12 -5.99 -0.04 1.17
C LEU A 12 -5.29 0.92 0.21
N VAL A 13 -6.02 1.76 -0.51
CA VAL A 13 -5.43 2.80 -1.37
C VAL A 13 -4.62 3.80 -0.54
N GLY A 14 -5.11 4.22 0.63
CA GLY A 14 -4.38 5.07 1.55
C GLY A 14 -3.07 4.43 2.04
N LEU A 15 -3.12 3.16 2.44
CA LEU A 15 -1.91 2.39 2.80
C LEU A 15 -0.94 2.26 1.62
N GLY A 16 -1.44 2.03 0.40
CA GLY A 16 -0.63 1.99 -0.80
C GLY A 16 0.11 3.30 -1.05
N PHE A 17 -0.58 4.44 -0.90
CA PHE A 17 0.03 5.76 -1.03
C PHE A 17 1.16 5.98 0.00
N VAL A 18 0.93 5.63 1.27
CA VAL A 18 1.96 5.71 2.32
C VAL A 18 3.15 4.81 2.00
N ALA A 19 2.92 3.60 1.50
CA ALA A 19 3.98 2.69 1.10
C ALA A 19 4.81 3.22 -0.07
N VAL A 20 4.19 3.83 -1.08
CA VAL A 20 4.92 4.50 -2.19
C VAL A 20 5.77 5.65 -1.65
N LEU A 21 5.19 6.54 -0.83
CA LEU A 21 5.93 7.66 -0.23
C LEU A 21 7.12 7.17 0.60
N HIS A 22 6.90 6.18 1.46
CA HIS A 22 7.96 5.59 2.28
C HIS A 22 9.06 4.99 1.40
N THR A 23 8.70 4.26 0.34
CA THR A 23 9.66 3.68 -0.60
C THR A 23 10.48 4.78 -1.27
N ALA A 24 9.83 5.81 -1.83
CA ALA A 24 10.49 6.93 -2.49
C ALA A 24 11.41 7.71 -1.54
N LEU A 25 10.96 7.98 -0.31
CA LEU A 25 11.76 8.64 0.71
C LEU A 25 12.95 7.78 1.13
N SER A 26 12.78 6.46 1.24
CA SER A 26 13.90 5.56 1.58
C SER A 26 15.00 5.53 0.52
N PHE A 27 14.63 5.71 -0.77
CA PHE A 27 15.59 5.89 -1.85
C PHE A 27 16.26 7.27 -1.80
N TYR A 28 15.54 8.33 -1.45
CA TYR A 28 16.10 9.68 -1.33
C TYR A 28 17.07 9.82 -0.16
N PHE A 29 16.76 9.18 0.98
CA PHE A 29 17.59 9.21 2.19
C PHE A 29 18.58 8.04 2.27
N ASP A 30 18.66 7.20 1.24
CA ASP A 30 19.57 6.04 1.12
C ASP A 30 19.54 5.10 2.34
N THR A 31 18.35 4.88 2.90
CA THR A 31 18.20 4.21 4.20
C THR A 31 18.16 2.67 4.11
N ASN A 32 18.41 2.06 2.93
CA ASN A 32 18.25 0.62 2.66
C ASN A 32 16.90 0.00 3.07
N LEU A 33 15.90 0.81 3.46
CA LEU A 33 14.57 0.39 3.91
C LEU A 33 13.57 0.29 2.75
N ALA A 34 14.01 0.44 1.50
CA ALA A 34 13.16 0.35 0.31
C ALA A 34 12.43 -1.01 0.20
N ILE A 35 13.06 -2.08 0.69
CA ILE A 35 12.46 -3.43 0.74
C ILE A 35 11.19 -3.45 1.60
N VAL A 36 11.15 -2.68 2.68
CA VAL A 36 9.97 -2.61 3.57
C VAL A 36 8.80 -1.96 2.84
N GLY A 37 9.05 -0.86 2.13
CA GLY A 37 8.03 -0.18 1.34
C GLY A 37 7.50 -1.04 0.18
N ALA A 38 8.39 -1.77 -0.50
CA ALA A 38 8.00 -2.74 -1.54
C ALA A 38 7.15 -3.89 -1.00
N ALA A 39 7.50 -4.44 0.18
CA ALA A 39 6.72 -5.49 0.83
C ALA A 39 5.29 -5.02 1.18
N ILE A 40 5.16 -3.79 1.70
CA ILE A 40 3.84 -3.21 2.01
C ILE A 40 3.01 -3.01 0.73
N LEU A 41 3.62 -2.60 -0.38
CA LEU A 41 2.93 -2.47 -1.67
C LEU A 41 2.34 -3.80 -2.14
N ILE A 42 3.08 -4.90 -2.01
CA ILE A 42 2.58 -6.24 -2.37
C ILE A 42 1.35 -6.59 -1.53
N VAL A 43 1.40 -6.36 -0.21
CA VAL A 43 0.27 -6.62 0.69
C VAL A 43 -0.95 -5.79 0.30
N VAL A 44 -0.77 -4.51 -0.05
CA VAL A 44 -1.86 -3.64 -0.49
C VAL A 44 -2.48 -4.14 -1.79
N PHE A 45 -1.68 -4.53 -2.78
CA PHE A 45 -2.18 -5.07 -4.04
C PHE A 45 -2.97 -6.36 -3.85
N VAL A 46 -2.45 -7.29 -3.04
CA VAL A 46 -3.17 -8.53 -2.70
C VAL A 46 -4.47 -8.22 -1.95
N GLY A 47 -4.43 -7.30 -0.98
CA GLY A 47 -5.61 -6.86 -0.25
C GLY A 47 -6.68 -6.26 -1.16
N LEU A 48 -6.28 -5.41 -2.12
CA LEU A 48 -7.20 -4.86 -3.12
C LEU A 48 -7.78 -5.96 -4.01
N LEU A 49 -6.97 -6.93 -4.44
CA LEU A 49 -7.45 -8.06 -5.22
C LEU A 49 -8.51 -8.86 -4.44
N VAL A 50 -8.22 -9.21 -3.19
CA VAL A 50 -9.14 -9.98 -2.32
C VAL A 50 -10.43 -9.23 -2.00
N VAL A 51 -10.39 -7.91 -1.85
CA VAL A 51 -11.58 -7.11 -1.54
C VAL A 51 -12.48 -6.91 -2.78
N ASN A 52 -11.92 -7.03 -3.98
CA ASN A 52 -12.64 -6.82 -5.25
C ASN A 52 -12.90 -8.12 -6.05
N LEU A 53 -12.46 -9.29 -5.55
CA LEU A 53 -12.88 -10.63 -5.99
C LEU A 53 -14.23 -11.00 -5.38
#